data_AF-A0AAV0VJD4-F1
#
_entry.id   AF-A0AAV0VJD4-F1
#
_cell.length_a   1.000
_cell.length_b   1.000
_cell.length_c   1.000
_cell.angle_alpha   90.00
_cell.angle_beta   90.00
_cell.angle_gamma   90.00
#
_symmetry.space_group_name_H-M   'P 1'
#
loop_
_entity.id
_entity.type
_entity.pdbx_description
1 polymer ?
#
loop_
_entity_poly.entity_id
_entity_poly.type
_entity_poly.pdbx_seq_one_letter_code
_entity_poly.pdbx_strand_id
1 'polypeptide(L)'
;MALYGLVFVSIGVGGIKCCIAAFGVDQLIGNDQNVTSTQVHVFFSTFYFSIHLGVFFGMITSPIINKILLYSGHNVNEYVIRFGMVVITMAISISVFVCGTPYYLFRKSLPNILPKMIKCILFSLWKQLTSPCKETKNEHWLEMGKTSFPNDIINDTKKTLHMLCLYIPLSIFWSLFDQQHTTWIFQASRTSDHLFGLPFSVYMLQVINPLLVLFTIPFMDRIVYPYLKSHKLFKFPLKRMLLGGSIAGIAFIFAGCLEMCLEVCELRT
;
A
#
# COMPACT_ATOMS: atom_id res chain seq x y z
N MET A 1 -5.57 6.09 26.35
CA MET A 1 -6.50 6.82 25.46
C MET A 1 -6.04 6.88 24.00
N ALA A 2 -4.80 7.31 23.70
CA ALA A 2 -4.32 7.38 22.30
C ALA A 2 -4.35 6.05 21.53
N LEU A 3 -4.03 4.92 22.19
CA LEU A 3 -4.08 3.59 21.57
C LEU A 3 -5.48 3.22 21.06
N TYR A 4 -6.54 3.54 21.82
CA TYR A 4 -7.91 3.30 21.37
C TYR A 4 -8.22 4.11 20.12
N GLY A 5 -7.80 5.38 20.07
CA GLY A 5 -7.94 6.23 18.88
C GLY A 5 -7.24 5.65 17.65
N LEU A 6 -6.00 5.17 17.80
CA LEU A 6 -5.24 4.54 16.72
C LEU A 6 -5.89 3.25 16.20
N VAL A 7 -6.52 2.46 17.09
CA VAL A 7 -7.28 1.26 16.70
C VAL A 7 -8.53 1.64 15.89
N PHE A 8 -9.27 2.67 16.27
CA PHE A 8 -10.41 3.12 15.47
C PHE A 8 -10.00 3.65 14.10
N VAL A 9 -8.88 4.40 14.05
CA VAL A 9 -8.32 4.87 12.78
C VAL A 9 -7.90 3.70 11.89
N SER A 10 -7.25 2.67 12.46
CA SER A 10 -6.82 1.51 11.67
C SER A 10 -7.99 0.70 11.10
N ILE A 11 -9.06 0.51 11.89
CA ILE A 11 -10.29 -0.15 11.41
C ILE A 11 -10.93 0.67 10.29
N GLY A 12 -11.07 2.00 10.47
CA GLY A 12 -11.67 2.88 9.47
C GLY A 12 -10.88 2.91 8.15
N VAL A 13 -9.56 3.11 8.24
CA VAL A 13 -8.68 3.14 7.06
C VAL A 13 -8.65 1.77 6.36
N GLY A 14 -8.61 0.67 7.11
CA GLY A 14 -8.65 -0.68 6.57
C GLY A 14 -9.94 -0.96 5.81
N GLY A 15 -11.10 -0.55 6.35
CA GLY A 15 -12.40 -0.70 5.70
C GLY A 15 -12.50 0.10 4.40
N ILE A 16 -12.13 1.38 4.44
CA ILE A 16 -12.22 2.29 3.27
C ILE A 16 -11.30 1.83 2.14
N LYS A 17 -10.05 1.45 2.44
CA LYS A 17 -9.08 1.02 1.42
C LYS A 17 -9.54 -0.22 0.63
N CYS A 18 -10.25 -1.14 1.27
CA CYS A 18 -10.74 -2.36 0.63
C CYS A 18 -11.91 -2.11 -0.35
N CYS A 19 -12.72 -1.07 -0.12
CA CYS A 19 -13.95 -0.86 -0.88
C CYS A 19 -13.87 0.28 -1.90
N ILE A 20 -13.11 1.36 -1.64
CA ILE A 20 -13.17 2.58 -2.46
C ILE A 20 -12.69 2.36 -3.90
N ALA A 21 -11.64 1.56 -4.08
CA ALA A 21 -11.10 1.25 -5.40
C ALA A 21 -12.08 0.40 -6.21
N ALA A 22 -12.68 -0.63 -5.59
CA ALA A 22 -13.67 -1.48 -6.24
C ALA A 22 -14.91 -0.66 -6.63
N PHE A 23 -15.41 0.16 -5.70
CA PHE A 23 -16.55 1.04 -5.94
C PHE A 23 -16.31 2.04 -7.08
N GLY A 24 -15.12 2.64 -7.15
CA GLY A 24 -14.76 3.57 -8.22
C GLY A 24 -14.69 2.89 -9.60
N VAL A 25 -14.16 1.67 -9.67
CA VAL A 25 -14.17 0.87 -10.91
C VAL A 25 -15.60 0.49 -11.31
N ASP A 26 -16.47 0.16 -10.36
CA ASP A 26 -17.88 -0.14 -10.66
C ASP A 26 -18.59 1.03 -11.36
N GLN A 27 -18.22 2.27 -11.04
CA GLN A 27 -18.74 3.47 -11.72
C GLN A 27 -18.23 3.60 -13.16
N LEU A 28 -16.97 3.20 -13.43
CA LEU A 28 -16.39 3.24 -14.77
C LEU A 28 -16.99 2.20 -15.71
N ILE A 29 -17.21 0.99 -15.19
CA ILE A 29 -17.85 -0.09 -15.95
C ILE A 29 -19.31 0.32 -16.27
N GLY A 30 -19.95 1.10 -15.41
CA GLY A 30 -21.30 1.60 -15.65
C GLY A 30 -22.26 0.45 -15.99
N ASN A 31 -23.01 0.60 -17.09
CA ASN A 31 -23.84 -0.45 -17.67
C ASN A 31 -23.22 -1.12 -18.91
N ASP A 32 -22.07 -0.63 -19.40
CA ASP A 32 -21.42 -1.10 -20.62
C ASP A 32 -20.28 -2.08 -20.32
N GLN A 33 -20.33 -3.27 -20.94
CA GLN A 33 -19.27 -4.28 -20.79
C GLN A 33 -18.01 -3.95 -21.61
N ASN A 34 -18.02 -2.89 -22.42
CA ASN A 34 -16.95 -2.53 -23.36
C ASN A 34 -15.85 -1.64 -22.76
N VAL A 35 -15.73 -1.58 -21.44
CA VAL A 35 -14.65 -0.81 -20.81
C VAL A 35 -13.30 -1.40 -21.15
N THR A 36 -12.46 -0.58 -21.77
CA THR A 36 -11.14 -1.01 -22.20
C THR A 36 -10.18 -1.01 -21.01
N SER A 37 -9.26 -1.97 -20.94
CA SER A 37 -8.22 -2.04 -19.90
C SER A 37 -7.41 -0.73 -19.75
N THR A 38 -7.29 0.05 -20.82
CA THR A 38 -6.69 1.38 -20.83
C THR A 38 -7.45 2.40 -19.97
N GLN A 39 -8.78 2.40 -19.99
CA GLN A 39 -9.58 3.35 -19.19
C GLN A 39 -9.43 3.05 -17.70
N VAL A 40 -9.43 1.76 -17.33
CA VAL A 40 -9.18 1.31 -15.96
C VAL A 40 -7.77 1.71 -15.50
N HIS A 41 -6.76 1.54 -16.37
CA HIS A 41 -5.40 1.97 -16.06
C HIS A 41 -5.29 3.48 -15.82
N VAL A 42 -5.93 4.31 -16.67
CA VAL A 42 -5.94 5.77 -16.52
C VAL A 42 -6.61 6.17 -15.21
N PHE A 43 -7.72 5.52 -14.84
CA PHE A 43 -8.36 5.73 -13.55
C PHE A 43 -7.42 5.42 -12.38
N PHE A 44 -6.81 4.25 -12.35
CA PHE A 44 -5.91 3.89 -11.27
C PHE A 44 -4.68 4.81 -11.22
N SER A 45 -4.09 5.17 -12.35
CA SER A 45 -2.96 6.13 -12.38
C SER A 45 -3.37 7.49 -11.81
N THR A 46 -4.55 8.01 -12.19
CA THR A 46 -5.10 9.27 -11.65
C THR A 46 -5.42 9.17 -10.16
N PHE A 47 -5.98 8.04 -9.72
CA PHE A 47 -6.29 7.77 -8.32
C PHE A 47 -5.02 7.72 -7.46
N TYR A 48 -3.99 6.99 -7.89
CA TYR A 48 -2.70 6.93 -7.20
C TYR A 48 -2.01 8.29 -7.17
N PHE A 49 -2.02 9.02 -8.30
CA PHE A 49 -1.49 10.38 -8.35
C PHE A 49 -2.18 11.30 -7.33
N SER A 50 -3.52 11.23 -7.24
CA SER A 50 -4.32 12.04 -6.31
C SER A 50 -4.00 11.72 -4.84
N ILE A 51 -3.81 10.44 -4.49
CA ILE A 51 -3.42 10.04 -3.14
C ILE A 51 -2.07 10.65 -2.76
N HIS A 52 -1.05 10.49 -3.60
CA HIS A 52 0.29 11.01 -3.30
C HIS A 52 0.33 12.54 -3.28
N LEU A 53 -0.46 13.19 -4.14
CA LEU A 53 -0.63 14.64 -4.13
C LEU A 53 -1.24 15.12 -2.80
N GLY A 54 -2.29 14.46 -2.32
CA GLY A 54 -2.91 14.77 -1.03
C GLY A 54 -1.94 14.58 0.15
N VAL A 55 -1.17 13.49 0.16
CA VAL A 55 -0.14 13.25 1.19
C VAL A 55 0.93 14.33 1.15
N PHE A 56 1.41 14.70 -0.05
CA PHE A 56 2.41 15.75 -0.23
C PHE A 56 1.94 17.09 0.35
N PHE A 57 0.73 17.54 0.00
CA PHE A 57 0.17 18.77 0.56
C PHE A 57 -0.08 18.67 2.07
N GLY A 58 -0.55 17.53 2.57
CA GLY A 58 -0.75 17.32 4.01
C GLY A 58 0.55 17.44 4.81
N MET A 59 1.63 16.83 4.31
CA MET A 59 2.96 16.89 4.94
C MET A 59 3.57 18.29 4.95
N ILE A 60 3.32 19.10 3.91
CA ILE A 60 3.82 20.49 3.83
C ILE A 60 2.96 21.46 4.66
N THR A 61 1.64 21.29 4.62
CA THR A 61 0.71 22.21 5.27
C THR A 61 0.84 22.16 6.79
N SER A 62 1.07 20.98 7.36
CA SER A 62 1.20 20.81 8.80
C SER A 62 2.28 21.69 9.47
N PRO A 63 3.56 21.65 9.06
CA PRO A 63 4.58 22.49 9.67
C PRO A 63 4.35 23.99 9.41
N ILE A 64 3.74 24.36 8.27
CA ILE A 64 3.40 25.76 7.95
C ILE A 64 2.36 26.29 8.94
N ILE A 65 1.27 25.55 9.16
CA ILE A 65 0.22 25.94 10.11
C ILE A 65 0.79 26.03 11.54
N ASN A 66 1.64 25.08 11.93
CA ASN A 66 2.29 25.12 13.23
C ASN A 66 3.13 26.40 13.39
N LYS A 67 3.94 26.76 12.39
CA LYS A 67 4.75 27.98 12.40
C LYS A 67 3.90 29.26 12.46
N ILE A 68 2.77 29.30 11.75
CA ILE A 68 1.84 30.45 11.77
C ILE A 68 1.23 30.61 13.16
N LEU A 69 0.73 29.53 13.77
CA LEU A 69 0.12 29.57 15.10
C LEU A 69 1.12 30.00 16.19
N LEU A 70 2.36 29.53 16.09
CA LEU A 70 3.46 29.94 16.97
C LEU A 70 3.76 31.44 16.81
N TYR A 71 3.80 31.96 15.57
CA TYR A 71 3.97 33.39 15.32
C TYR A 71 2.82 34.23 15.90
N SER A 72 1.59 33.71 15.87
CA SER A 72 0.41 34.33 16.47
C SER A 72 0.33 34.19 18.00
N GLY A 73 1.38 33.71 18.67
CA GLY A 73 1.45 33.59 20.13
C GLY A 73 0.60 32.47 20.73
N HIS A 74 0.05 31.57 19.91
CA HIS A 74 -0.74 30.43 20.39
C HIS A 74 0.15 29.19 20.54
N ASN A 75 0.39 28.77 21.79
CA ASN A 75 1.14 27.55 22.10
C ASN A 75 0.22 26.31 22.05
N VAL A 76 -0.17 25.90 20.84
CA VAL A 76 -0.98 24.69 20.63
C VAL A 76 -0.08 23.48 20.45
N ASN A 77 -0.44 22.36 21.07
CA ASN A 77 0.24 21.09 20.86
C ASN A 77 0.20 20.68 19.38
N GLU A 78 1.36 20.42 18.79
CA GLU A 78 1.50 20.05 17.38
C GLU A 78 0.64 18.83 16.98
N TYR A 79 0.50 17.87 17.90
CA TYR A 79 -0.36 16.70 17.72
C TYR A 79 -1.83 17.09 17.47
N VAL A 80 -2.34 18.10 18.18
CA VAL A 80 -3.73 18.55 18.03
C VAL A 80 -3.94 19.16 16.65
N ILE A 81 -2.98 19.93 16.16
CA ILE A 81 -3.02 20.50 14.80
C ILE A 81 -3.05 19.37 13.76
N ARG A 82 -2.11 18.43 13.85
CA ARG A 82 -1.97 17.30 12.92
C ARG A 82 -3.24 16.44 12.87
N PHE A 83 -3.72 15.96 14.01
CA PHE A 83 -4.93 15.14 14.07
C PHE A 83 -6.19 15.94 13.73
N GLY A 84 -6.27 17.21 14.14
CA GLY A 84 -7.39 18.10 13.82
C GLY A 84 -7.56 18.30 12.32
N MET A 85 -6.47 18.54 11.58
CA MET A 85 -6.50 18.64 10.11
C MET A 85 -7.04 17.37 9.45
N VAL A 86 -6.63 16.20 9.94
CA VAL A 86 -7.12 14.91 9.41
C VAL A 86 -8.62 14.75 9.65
N VAL A 87 -9.11 15.11 10.85
CA VAL A 87 -10.55 15.05 11.16
C VAL A 87 -11.35 15.99 10.27
N ILE A 88 -10.91 17.24 10.10
CA ILE A 88 -11.59 18.22 9.24
C ILE A 88 -11.62 17.74 7.78
N THR A 89 -10.47 17.28 7.26
CA THR A 89 -10.37 16.80 5.87
C THR A 89 -11.22 15.55 5.66
N MET A 90 -11.25 14.64 6.63
CA MET A 90 -12.11 13.45 6.59
C MET A 90 -13.60 13.83 6.62
N ALA A 91 -14.00 14.79 7.45
CA ALA A 91 -15.37 15.26 7.50
C ALA A 91 -15.82 15.84 6.15
N ILE A 92 -14.97 16.68 5.52
CA ILE A 92 -15.23 17.22 4.17
C ILE A 92 -15.35 16.09 3.14
N SER A 93 -14.44 15.11 3.17
CA SER A 93 -14.46 13.97 2.26
C SER A 93 -15.75 13.15 2.39
N ILE A 94 -16.18 12.84 3.62
CA ILE A 94 -17.42 12.11 3.88
C ILE A 94 -18.63 12.93 3.41
N SER A 95 -18.66 14.24 3.68
CA SER A 95 -19.74 15.12 3.22
C SER A 95 -19.86 15.10 1.69
N VAL A 96 -18.75 15.24 0.96
CA VAL A 96 -18.74 15.17 -0.51
C VAL A 96 -19.20 13.80 -1.00
N PHE A 97 -18.72 12.72 -0.38
CA PHE A 97 -19.12 11.35 -0.74
C PHE A 97 -20.62 11.13 -0.52
N VAL A 98 -21.18 11.57 0.61
CA VAL A 98 -22.61 11.45 0.90
C VAL A 98 -23.45 12.31 -0.04
N CYS A 99 -23.04 13.54 -0.33
CA CYS A 99 -23.71 14.38 -1.34
C CYS A 99 -23.67 13.76 -2.74
N GLY A 100 -22.67 12.95 -3.06
CA GLY A 100 -22.54 12.22 -4.32
C GLY A 100 -23.43 10.97 -4.42
N THR A 101 -24.01 10.49 -3.32
CA THR A 101 -24.86 9.27 -3.27
C THR A 101 -25.90 9.14 -4.39
N PRO A 102 -26.68 10.17 -4.77
CA PRO A 102 -27.69 10.02 -5.84
C PRO A 102 -27.09 9.78 -7.23
N TYR A 103 -25.81 10.07 -7.44
CA TYR A 103 -25.13 9.86 -8.73
C TYR A 103 -24.45 8.50 -8.83
N TYR A 104 -24.36 7.74 -7.74
CA TYR A 104 -23.63 6.49 -7.72
C TYR A 104 -24.47 5.31 -8.21
N LEU A 105 -23.85 4.47 -9.03
CA LEU A 105 -24.37 3.19 -9.46
C LEU A 105 -24.05 2.12 -8.41
N PHE A 106 -25.09 1.51 -7.85
CA PHE A 106 -24.95 0.40 -6.90
C PHE A 106 -25.11 -0.95 -7.61
N ARG A 107 -24.04 -1.74 -7.67
CA ARG A 107 -24.08 -3.10 -8.20
C ARG A 107 -24.61 -4.09 -7.17
N LYS A 108 -25.28 -5.14 -7.67
CA LYS A 108 -25.71 -6.28 -6.84
C LYS A 108 -24.48 -7.01 -6.31
N SER A 109 -24.53 -7.43 -5.05
CA SER A 109 -23.43 -8.17 -4.42
C SER A 109 -23.20 -9.52 -5.09
N LEU A 110 -21.95 -9.80 -5.43
CA LEU A 110 -21.52 -11.14 -5.82
C LEU A 110 -21.55 -12.07 -4.60
N PRO A 111 -21.83 -13.36 -4.77
CA PRO A 111 -21.81 -14.31 -3.66
C PRO A 111 -20.40 -14.44 -3.09
N ASN A 112 -20.27 -14.40 -1.77
CA ASN A 112 -18.98 -14.50 -1.09
C ASN A 112 -18.30 -15.87 -1.33
N ILE A 113 -17.17 -15.85 -2.04
CA ILE A 113 -16.39 -17.06 -2.37
C ILE A 113 -15.46 -17.46 -1.22
N LEU A 114 -14.93 -16.48 -0.47
CA LEU A 114 -13.99 -16.69 0.65
C LEU A 114 -14.43 -17.75 1.67
N PRO A 115 -15.65 -17.73 2.24
CA PRO A 115 -16.05 -18.76 3.21
C PRO A 115 -16.11 -20.16 2.60
N LYS A 116 -16.42 -20.28 1.29
CA LYS A 116 -16.40 -21.57 0.59
C LYS A 116 -14.96 -22.09 0.46
N MET A 117 -14.01 -21.21 0.13
CA MET A 117 -12.58 -21.55 0.04
C MET A 117 -12.01 -21.94 1.41
N ILE A 118 -12.32 -21.19 2.47
CA ILE A 118 -11.86 -21.51 3.84
C ILE A 118 -12.42 -22.88 4.27
N LYS A 119 -13.72 -23.13 4.04
CA LYS A 119 -14.31 -24.45 4.31
C LYS A 119 -13.65 -25.56 3.50
N CYS A 120 -13.33 -25.32 2.23
CA CYS A 120 -12.62 -26.28 1.37
C CYS A 120 -11.22 -26.60 1.92
N ILE A 121 -10.47 -25.59 2.34
CA ILE A 121 -9.14 -25.73 2.95
C ILE A 121 -9.22 -26.51 4.26
N LEU A 122 -10.08 -26.09 5.18
CA LEU A 122 -10.25 -26.73 6.49
C LEU A 122 -10.70 -28.19 6.34
N PHE A 123 -11.65 -28.46 5.45
CA PHE A 123 -12.12 -29.82 5.18
C PHE A 123 -11.02 -30.71 4.60
N SER A 124 -10.27 -30.20 3.61
CA SER A 124 -9.19 -30.96 2.96
C SER A 124 -8.04 -31.22 3.94
N LEU A 125 -7.66 -30.24 4.77
CA LEU A 125 -6.68 -30.39 5.84
C LEU A 125 -7.16 -31.39 6.91
N TRP A 126 -8.39 -31.25 7.39
CA TRP A 126 -8.95 -32.15 8.39
C TRP A 126 -8.99 -33.59 7.90
N LYS A 127 -9.41 -33.79 6.64
CA LYS A 127 -9.42 -35.10 5.99
C LYS A 127 -8.00 -35.67 5.80
N GLN A 128 -7.01 -34.82 5.53
CA GLN A 128 -5.60 -35.22 5.47
C GLN A 128 -5.05 -35.65 6.83
N LEU A 129 -5.44 -34.96 7.90
CA LEU A 129 -5.05 -35.28 9.27
C LEU A 129 -5.74 -36.53 9.83
N THR A 130 -6.95 -36.83 9.38
CA THR A 130 -7.78 -37.95 9.92
C THR A 130 -7.73 -39.23 9.08
N SER A 131 -7.25 -39.18 7.84
CA SER A 131 -7.19 -40.37 6.96
C SER A 131 -5.85 -41.10 7.11
N PRO A 132 -5.83 -42.38 7.53
CA PRO A 132 -4.61 -43.19 7.48
C PRO A 132 -4.29 -43.51 6.02
N CYS A 133 -3.14 -43.01 5.54
CA CYS A 133 -2.48 -43.33 4.27
C CYS A 133 -3.38 -43.84 3.13
N LYS A 134 -3.87 -42.94 2.28
CA LYS A 134 -4.29 -43.31 0.93
C LYS A 134 -3.44 -42.56 -0.07
N GLU A 135 -2.63 -43.31 -0.80
CA GLU A 135 -1.80 -42.85 -1.92
C GLU A 135 -2.63 -41.97 -2.86
N THR A 136 -2.43 -40.66 -2.77
CA THR A 136 -2.80 -39.75 -3.85
C THR A 136 -1.58 -39.65 -4.73
N LYS A 137 -1.56 -40.52 -5.75
CA LYS A 137 -0.58 -40.55 -6.84
C LYS A 137 -0.47 -39.14 -7.43
N ASN A 138 0.60 -38.40 -7.11
CA ASN A 138 1.02 -37.11 -7.69
C ASN A 138 -0.01 -35.96 -7.77
N GLU A 139 -1.10 -35.99 -7.00
CA GLU A 139 -2.11 -34.92 -6.99
C GLU A 139 -1.99 -34.05 -5.72
N HIS A 140 -2.24 -32.75 -5.87
CA HIS A 140 -2.13 -31.77 -4.77
C HIS A 140 -3.09 -32.14 -3.62
N TRP A 141 -2.70 -31.95 -2.36
CA TRP A 141 -3.48 -32.32 -1.16
C TRP A 141 -4.93 -31.77 -1.11
N LEU A 142 -5.23 -30.77 -1.92
CA LEU A 142 -6.52 -30.09 -1.98
C LEU A 142 -7.55 -30.88 -2.81
N GLU A 143 -7.08 -31.83 -3.63
CA GLU A 143 -7.91 -32.70 -4.45
C GLU A 143 -8.73 -33.69 -3.60
N MET A 144 -8.35 -33.87 -2.32
CA MET A 144 -9.11 -34.67 -1.37
C MET A 144 -10.50 -34.08 -1.04
N GLY A 145 -10.68 -32.78 -1.34
CA GLY A 145 -11.93 -32.04 -1.24
C GLY A 145 -12.90 -32.24 -2.42
N LYS A 146 -12.49 -32.92 -3.51
CA LYS A 146 -13.35 -33.21 -4.69
C LYS A 146 -14.67 -33.90 -4.34
N THR A 147 -14.73 -34.62 -3.22
CA THR A 147 -15.94 -35.30 -2.76
C THR A 147 -17.04 -34.36 -2.24
N SER A 148 -16.69 -33.12 -1.90
CA SER A 148 -17.58 -32.21 -1.16
C SER A 148 -17.70 -30.83 -1.81
N PHE A 149 -16.82 -30.49 -2.74
CA PHE A 149 -16.78 -29.18 -3.40
C PHE A 149 -16.64 -29.31 -4.92
N PRO A 150 -17.21 -28.37 -5.71
CA PRO A 150 -16.99 -28.30 -7.15
C PRO A 150 -15.52 -28.12 -7.53
N ASN A 151 -15.11 -28.70 -8.67
CA ASN A 151 -13.74 -28.63 -9.18
C ASN A 151 -13.24 -27.19 -9.40
N ASP A 152 -14.12 -26.26 -9.78
CA ASP A 152 -13.77 -24.86 -9.98
C ASP A 152 -13.25 -24.22 -8.69
N ILE A 153 -13.94 -24.45 -7.56
CA ILE A 153 -13.54 -23.91 -6.25
C ILE A 153 -12.20 -24.49 -5.81
N ILE A 154 -11.95 -25.78 -6.09
CA ILE A 154 -10.69 -26.45 -5.74
C ILE A 154 -9.53 -25.87 -6.56
N ASN A 155 -9.73 -25.72 -7.88
CA ASN A 155 -8.71 -25.16 -8.76
C ASN A 155 -8.41 -23.68 -8.42
N ASP A 156 -9.45 -22.90 -8.13
CA ASP A 156 -9.30 -21.50 -7.74
C ASP A 156 -8.62 -21.37 -6.37
N THR A 157 -8.94 -22.26 -5.42
CA THR A 157 -8.28 -22.32 -4.11
C THR A 157 -6.80 -22.71 -4.25
N LYS A 158 -6.48 -23.67 -5.13
CA LYS A 158 -5.09 -24.07 -5.44
C LYS A 158 -4.29 -22.91 -6.02
N LYS A 159 -4.85 -22.20 -7.01
CA LYS A 159 -4.22 -21.00 -7.60
C LYS A 159 -4.03 -19.90 -6.55
N THR A 160 -5.03 -19.67 -5.71
CA THR A 160 -4.98 -18.65 -4.66
C THR A 160 -3.90 -18.96 -3.62
N LEU A 161 -3.75 -20.22 -3.21
CA LEU A 161 -2.69 -20.63 -2.28
C LEU A 161 -1.30 -20.44 -2.90
N HIS A 162 -1.13 -20.80 -4.18
CA HIS A 162 0.13 -20.54 -4.89
C HIS A 162 0.44 -19.05 -5.00
N MET A 163 -0.58 -18.22 -5.27
CA MET A 163 -0.42 -16.77 -5.24
C MET A 163 -0.02 -16.30 -3.84
N LEU A 164 -0.66 -16.77 -2.76
CA LEU A 164 -0.31 -16.40 -1.39
C LEU A 164 1.16 -16.71 -1.06
N CYS A 165 1.68 -17.85 -1.51
CA CYS A 165 3.10 -18.17 -1.38
C CYS A 165 4.00 -17.17 -2.13
N LEU A 166 3.59 -16.70 -3.31
CA LEU A 166 4.30 -15.66 -4.07
C LEU A 166 4.33 -14.30 -3.34
N TYR A 167 3.37 -14.04 -2.46
CA TYR A 167 3.29 -12.81 -1.67
C TYR A 167 4.18 -12.82 -0.41
N ILE A 168 4.73 -13.97 0.02
CA ILE A 168 5.59 -14.04 1.22
C ILE A 168 6.80 -13.10 1.15
N PRO A 169 7.60 -13.08 0.06
CA PRO A 169 8.72 -12.15 -0.06
C PRO A 169 8.29 -10.67 -0.07
N LEU A 170 7.06 -10.38 -0.49
CA LEU A 170 6.54 -9.00 -0.51
C LEU A 170 6.40 -8.44 0.92
N SER A 171 6.13 -9.28 1.92
CA SER A 171 6.09 -8.86 3.32
C SER A 171 7.44 -8.32 3.80
N ILE A 172 8.56 -8.92 3.34
CA ILE A 172 9.91 -8.44 3.66
C ILE A 172 10.14 -7.06 3.05
N PHE A 173 9.70 -6.87 1.80
CA PHE A 173 9.79 -5.56 1.14
C PHE A 173 9.02 -4.49 1.90
N TRP A 174 7.77 -4.75 2.31
CA TRP A 174 6.98 -3.78 3.09
C TRP A 174 7.58 -3.53 4.47
N SER A 175 8.09 -4.57 5.13
CA SER A 175 8.79 -4.42 6.41
C SER A 175 10.03 -3.54 6.31
N LEU A 176 10.73 -3.56 5.17
CA LEU A 176 11.85 -2.66 4.91
C LEU A 176 11.33 -1.26 4.58
N PHE A 177 10.42 -1.13 3.63
CA PHE A 177 9.87 0.15 3.20
C PHE A 177 9.27 0.97 4.35
N ASP A 178 8.58 0.34 5.30
CA ASP A 178 7.97 1.03 6.44
C ASP A 178 9.01 1.60 7.41
N GLN A 179 10.28 1.14 7.40
CA GLN A 179 11.35 1.70 8.24
C GLN A 179 11.71 3.15 7.87
N GLN A 180 11.35 3.60 6.67
CA GLN A 180 11.53 5.00 6.28
C GLN A 180 10.76 5.96 7.20
N HIS A 181 9.66 5.49 7.81
CA HIS A 181 8.80 6.28 8.70
C HIS A 181 9.23 6.21 10.17
N THR A 182 10.27 5.44 10.50
CA THR A 182 10.74 5.26 11.89
C THR A 182 12.27 5.35 11.95
N THR A 183 12.97 4.29 11.58
CA THR A 183 14.44 4.17 11.70
C THR A 183 15.17 5.27 10.95
N TRP A 184 14.75 5.58 9.72
CA TRP A 184 15.46 6.60 8.92
C TRP A 184 15.28 8.01 9.47
N ILE A 185 14.16 8.29 10.15
CA ILE A 185 13.96 9.57 10.85
C ILE A 185 14.93 9.66 12.03
N PHE A 186 15.10 8.57 12.77
CA PHE A 186 16.05 8.53 13.89
C PHE A 186 17.49 8.72 13.41
N GLN A 187 17.88 8.02 12.34
CA GLN A 187 19.18 8.21 11.69
C GLN A 187 19.38 9.66 11.22
N ALA A 188 18.37 10.24 10.58
CA ALA A 188 18.43 11.63 10.11
C ALA A 188 18.49 12.65 11.26
N SER A 189 17.91 12.36 12.44
CA SER A 189 18.02 13.22 13.63
C SER A 189 19.42 13.27 14.24
N ARG A 190 20.30 12.31 13.89
CA ARG A 190 21.73 12.29 14.27
C ARG A 190 22.62 12.89 13.18
N THR A 191 22.04 13.32 12.06
CA THR A 191 22.75 13.94 10.94
C THR A 191 22.65 15.45 11.04
N SER A 192 23.49 16.20 10.32
CA SER A 192 23.45 17.66 10.33
C SER A 192 22.09 18.22 9.88
N ASP A 193 21.57 19.17 10.65
CA ASP A 193 20.30 19.88 10.37
C ASP A 193 20.38 20.88 9.21
N HIS A 194 21.50 20.93 8.49
CA HIS A 194 21.73 21.82 7.36
C HIS A 194 21.90 21.03 6.06
N LEU A 195 21.03 21.29 5.09
CA LEU A 195 21.16 20.78 3.74
C LEU A 195 21.68 21.91 2.83
N PHE A 196 22.90 21.79 2.32
CA PHE A 196 23.56 22.82 1.50
C PHE A 196 23.56 24.23 2.15
N GLY A 197 23.71 24.30 3.48
CA GLY A 197 23.70 25.56 4.23
C GLY A 197 22.30 26.10 4.60
N LEU A 198 21.22 25.47 4.13
CA LEU A 198 19.85 25.82 4.53
C LEU A 198 19.36 24.92 5.68
N PRO A 199 18.63 25.47 6.67
CA PRO A 199 18.06 24.65 7.74
C PRO A 199 17.03 23.68 7.14
N PHE A 200 17.27 22.38 7.31
CA PHE A 200 16.44 21.30 6.80
C PHE A 200 15.93 20.46 7.96
N SER A 201 14.62 20.55 8.22
CA SER A 201 14.00 19.76 9.28
C SER A 201 13.89 18.30 8.86
N VAL A 202 14.18 17.39 9.79
CA VAL A 202 14.06 15.93 9.62
C VAL A 202 12.66 15.52 9.10
N TYR A 203 11.60 16.25 9.46
CA TYR A 203 10.24 15.95 8.98
C TYR A 203 10.03 16.19 7.47
N MET A 204 10.83 17.06 6.85
CA MET A 204 10.81 17.29 5.40
C MET A 204 11.38 16.11 4.62
N LEU A 205 12.14 15.22 5.26
CA LEU A 205 12.62 13.99 4.64
C LEU A 205 11.45 13.09 4.19
N GLN A 206 10.35 13.05 4.96
CA GLN A 206 9.19 12.23 4.61
C GLN A 206 8.46 12.72 3.35
N VAL A 207 8.58 14.01 3.04
CA VAL A 207 7.98 14.62 1.84
C VAL A 207 8.65 14.10 0.56
N ILE A 208 9.90 13.66 0.65
CA ILE A 208 10.66 13.14 -0.49
C ILE A 208 9.99 11.91 -1.10
N ASN A 209 9.43 11.00 -0.29
CA ASN A 209 8.78 9.80 -0.81
C ASN A 209 7.57 10.11 -1.74
N PRO A 210 6.50 10.80 -1.29
CA PRO A 210 5.40 11.15 -2.18
C PRO A 210 5.84 12.02 -3.36
N LEU A 211 6.84 12.90 -3.19
CA LEU A 211 7.40 13.69 -4.30
C LEU A 211 8.07 12.80 -5.36
N LEU A 212 8.90 11.84 -4.93
CA LEU A 212 9.53 10.87 -5.81
C LEU A 212 8.48 10.02 -6.53
N VAL A 213 7.42 9.61 -5.84
CA VAL A 213 6.33 8.86 -6.48
C VAL A 213 5.59 9.72 -7.52
N LEU A 214 5.28 10.99 -7.21
CA LEU A 214 4.66 11.93 -8.15
C LEU A 214 5.50 12.15 -9.41
N PHE A 215 6.83 12.15 -9.29
CA PHE A 215 7.73 12.18 -10.45
C PHE A 215 7.84 10.84 -11.16
N THR A 216 7.90 9.74 -10.40
CA THR A 216 8.13 8.39 -10.93
C THR A 216 6.92 7.86 -11.70
N ILE A 217 5.68 8.18 -11.30
CA ILE A 217 4.47 7.75 -12.02
C ILE A 217 4.50 8.21 -13.50
N PRO A 218 4.57 9.51 -13.83
CA PRO A 218 4.60 9.96 -15.22
C PRO A 218 5.87 9.52 -15.95
N PHE A 219 7.01 9.43 -15.26
CA PHE A 219 8.24 8.87 -15.83
C PHE A 219 8.05 7.41 -16.25
N MET A 220 7.41 6.59 -15.40
CA MET A 220 7.13 5.20 -15.71
C MET A 220 6.12 5.09 -16.85
N ASP A 221 5.01 5.82 -16.80
CA ASP A 221 3.91 5.83 -17.79
C ASP A 221 4.35 6.32 -19.18
N ARG A 222 5.18 7.35 -19.27
CA ARG A 222 5.57 7.96 -20.55
C ARG A 222 6.85 7.42 -21.15
N ILE A 223 7.82 7.02 -20.33
CA ILE A 223 9.16 6.65 -20.82
C ILE A 223 9.36 5.15 -20.66
N VAL A 224 9.22 4.65 -19.44
CA VAL A 224 9.62 3.28 -19.12
C VAL A 224 8.66 2.28 -19.75
N TYR A 225 7.35 2.37 -19.54
CA TYR A 225 6.39 1.41 -20.10
C TYR A 225 6.38 1.32 -21.64
N PRO A 226 6.42 2.44 -22.40
CA PRO A 226 6.54 2.37 -23.86
C PRO A 226 7.85 1.72 -24.32
N TYR A 227 8.96 2.04 -23.66
CA TYR A 227 10.27 1.43 -23.94
C TYR A 227 10.31 -0.07 -23.61
N LEU A 228 9.70 -0.46 -22.48
CA LEU A 228 9.55 -1.85 -22.06
C LEU A 228 8.61 -2.64 -22.97
N LYS A 229 7.63 -2.00 -23.62
CA LYS A 229 6.79 -2.65 -24.64
C LYS A 229 7.61 -2.99 -25.89
N SER A 230 8.60 -2.16 -26.22
CA SER A 230 9.55 -2.40 -27.31
C SER A 230 10.51 -3.55 -27.00
N HIS A 231 11.02 -3.63 -25.76
CA HIS A 231 11.91 -4.71 -25.33
C HIS A 231 11.16 -5.82 -24.56
N LYS A 232 11.03 -7.02 -25.17
CA LYS A 232 10.36 -8.22 -24.61
C LYS A 232 10.84 -8.67 -23.20
N LEU A 233 11.84 -8.02 -22.60
CA LEU A 233 12.47 -8.36 -21.32
C LEU A 233 11.52 -8.28 -20.12
N PHE A 234 10.48 -7.42 -20.16
CA PHE A 234 9.61 -7.12 -19.02
C PHE A 234 8.14 -7.50 -19.20
N LYS A 235 7.87 -8.50 -20.04
CA LYS A 235 6.52 -9.06 -20.23
C LYS A 235 5.89 -9.62 -18.95
N PHE A 236 6.69 -10.03 -17.97
CA PHE A 236 6.19 -10.66 -16.75
C PHE A 236 6.19 -9.67 -15.57
N PRO A 237 5.05 -9.45 -14.91
CA PRO A 237 4.94 -8.63 -13.71
C PRO A 237 5.94 -9.02 -12.61
N LEU A 238 6.25 -10.33 -12.50
CA LEU A 238 7.17 -10.86 -11.50
C LEU A 238 8.61 -10.31 -11.64
N LYS A 239 9.10 -10.09 -12.86
CA LYS A 239 10.43 -9.51 -13.08
C LYS A 239 10.52 -8.05 -12.61
N ARG A 240 9.40 -7.33 -12.69
CA ARG A 240 9.31 -5.93 -12.24
C ARG A 240 9.33 -5.86 -10.72
N MET A 241 8.65 -6.81 -10.07
CA MET A 241 8.70 -6.99 -8.62
C MET A 241 10.13 -7.31 -8.15
N LEU A 242 10.84 -8.20 -8.85
CA LEU A 242 12.23 -8.54 -8.52
C LEU A 242 13.16 -7.33 -8.65
N LEU A 243 13.05 -6.57 -9.75
CA LEU A 243 13.86 -5.37 -9.97
C LEU A 243 13.63 -4.32 -8.86
N GLY A 244 12.38 -4.06 -8.49
CA GLY A 244 12.04 -3.15 -7.40
C GLY A 244 12.61 -3.62 -6.06
N GLY A 245 12.52 -4.93 -5.78
CA GLY A 245 13.13 -5.53 -4.59
C GLY A 245 14.66 -5.40 -4.56
N SER A 246 15.33 -5.58 -5.69
CA SER A 246 16.78 -5.39 -5.79
C SER A 246 17.19 -3.93 -5.57
N ILE A 247 16.46 -2.97 -6.13
CA ILE A 247 16.72 -1.53 -5.93
C ILE A 247 16.53 -1.17 -4.45
N ALA A 248 15.47 -1.68 -3.81
CA ALA A 248 15.26 -1.50 -2.38
C ALA A 248 16.41 -2.10 -1.57
N GLY A 249 16.87 -3.31 -1.90
CA GLY A 249 18.03 -3.94 -1.26
C GLY A 249 19.29 -3.05 -1.34
N ILE A 250 19.56 -2.46 -2.50
CA ILE A 250 20.69 -1.52 -2.68
C ILE A 250 20.50 -0.28 -1.80
N ALA A 251 19.30 0.29 -1.74
CA ALA A 251 19.03 1.45 -0.89
C ALA A 251 19.28 1.16 0.60
N PHE A 252 18.95 -0.04 1.08
CA PHE A 252 19.23 -0.47 2.45
C PHE A 252 20.72 -0.68 2.73
N ILE A 253 21.49 -1.13 1.74
CA ILE A 253 22.96 -1.21 1.87
C ILE A 253 23.52 0.20 2.07
N PHE A 254 23.08 1.19 1.28
CA PHE A 254 23.51 2.59 1.47
C PHE A 254 23.11 3.15 2.83
N ALA A 255 21.88 2.90 3.29
CA ALA A 255 21.43 3.33 4.61
C ALA A 255 22.25 2.70 5.75
N GLY A 256 22.61 1.41 5.62
CA GLY A 256 23.47 0.73 6.58
C GLY A 256 24.91 1.25 6.58
N CYS A 257 25.48 1.54 5.39
CA CYS A 257 26.78 2.19 5.30
C CYS A 257 26.79 3.57 5.96
N LEU A 258 25.74 4.37 5.75
CA LEU A 258 25.59 5.66 6.41
C LEU A 258 25.54 5.52 7.94
N GLU A 259 24.81 4.52 8.45
CA GLU A 259 24.71 4.28 9.89
C GLU A 259 26.07 3.96 10.51
N MET A 260 26.84 3.07 9.88
CA MET A 260 28.19 2.74 10.34
C MET A 260 29.11 3.98 10.36
N CYS A 261 29.00 4.86 9.37
CA CYS A 261 29.77 6.10 9.36
C CYS A 261 29.36 7.04 10.51
N LEU A 262 28.07 7.16 10.80
CA LEU A 262 27.57 7.98 11.91
C LEU A 262 28.04 7.47 13.27
N GLU A 263 27.97 6.16 13.50
CA GLU A 263 28.47 5.54 14.74
C GLU A 263 29.97 5.81 14.96
N VAL A 264 30.78 5.70 13.91
CA VAL A 264 32.23 5.99 14.00
C VAL A 264 32.50 7.47 14.28
N CYS A 265 31.68 8.38 13.73
CA CYS A 265 31.78 9.81 14.00
C CYS A 265 31.43 10.15 15.45
N GLU A 266 30.35 9.57 16.00
CA GLU A 266 29.96 9.76 17.40
C GLU A 266 31.00 9.22 18.39
N LEU A 267 31.65 8.10 18.07
CA LEU A 267 32.73 7.55 18.91
C LEU A 267 34.01 8.40 18.91
N ARG A 268 34.15 9.35 17.97
CA ARG A 268 35.33 10.21 17.85
C ARG A 268 35.15 11.56 18.56
N THR A 269 33.92 11.96 18.87
CA THR A 269 33.57 13.19 19.60
C THR A 269 33.46 12.94 21.09
#